data_AF-A0A015JX76-F1
#
_entry.id   AF-A0A015JX76-F1
#
_cell.length_a   1.000
_cell.length_b   1.000
_cell.length_c   1.000
_cell.angle_alpha   90.00
_cell.angle_beta   90.00
_cell.angle_gamma   90.00
#
_symmetry.space_group_name_H-M   'P 1'
#
loop_
_entity.id
_entity.type
_entity.pdbx_description
1 polymer ?
#
loop_
_entity_poly.entity_id
_entity_poly.type
_entity_poly.pdbx_seq_one_letter_code
_entity_poly.pdbx_strand_id
1 'polypeptide(L)'
;MFVILKNLSNPKYTITGSLNKITIGITQDPETKNYMMIQNDICEKCNFVCSVIHFQRNFKNWTSGNDDIDRLIHNTQQLYHHRYYIHHYTLEWIPYHRFYNIKCVAKDKIYRANWIDGYINKWDDKSQNWERKIKITESHKVYGITQDPETKNYMMVFSCEMDNKICNAIHFLQNIEDWTSGNSDIDKFIQGSQLSAHVNVEKALEWIPYNKLYNIKHIIVKGEVYIANWVDGCIDEWDDKNQIWKRKDLDMFVILESLNNSSVLEFINEVKLYMNKITASHKVYGITQNPDTKDYMIVINDICEKCNFICSIIRFRRNTKNWTSGSINIDKFIQDTQLSDCYASNALEWIPYNRLYNIKHIIMSGSNEVYEANWIGGCIDEWNYRNQNMFVILICLNNSKNVIDEIKSFINKIRAFHEVYGITQNTETKNYMVVFNNKYKQYNHICNAMHFLQNFGNWTSGDSDIDNFIQNSQLSDHSYYKCNALEWIPYNKLHKIAEVNIANWIDGYIYIWDN
;
A
#
# COMPACT_ATOMS: atom_id res chain seq x y z
N MET A 1 8.91 -59.24 -18.81
CA MET A 1 7.82 -58.74 -17.95
C MET A 1 8.23 -59.07 -16.52
N PHE A 2 8.51 -58.07 -15.68
CA PHE A 2 8.73 -58.30 -14.26
C PHE A 2 7.37 -58.26 -13.57
N VAL A 3 7.11 -59.22 -12.68
CA VAL A 3 5.88 -59.30 -11.89
C VAL A 3 6.26 -59.38 -10.43
N ILE A 4 5.59 -58.60 -9.58
CA ILE A 4 5.83 -58.60 -8.14
C ILE A 4 4.78 -59.51 -7.49
N LEU A 5 5.26 -60.50 -6.74
CA LEU A 5 4.42 -61.40 -5.94
C LEU A 5 4.32 -60.85 -4.51
N LYS A 6 3.10 -60.55 -4.04
CA LYS A 6 2.86 -60.12 -2.65
C LYS A 6 2.06 -61.18 -1.89
N ASN A 7 2.64 -61.70 -0.82
CA ASN A 7 2.00 -62.69 0.05
C ASN A 7 0.84 -62.07 0.86
N LEU A 8 -0.35 -62.70 0.83
CA LEU A 8 -1.57 -62.23 1.51
C LEU A 8 -1.78 -62.84 2.90
N SER A 9 -0.90 -63.73 3.39
CA SER A 9 -1.18 -64.53 4.59
C SER A 9 -0.84 -63.90 5.96
N ASN A 10 -0.69 -62.57 6.04
CA ASN A 10 -0.47 -61.88 7.34
C ASN A 10 -1.56 -60.81 7.59
N PRO A 11 -2.45 -60.98 8.60
CA PRO A 11 -3.62 -60.13 8.82
C PRO A 11 -3.29 -58.71 9.32
N LYS A 12 -2.02 -58.39 9.58
CA LYS A 12 -1.57 -57.01 9.87
C LYS A 12 -1.44 -56.12 8.63
N TYR A 13 -1.55 -56.68 7.42
CA TYR A 13 -1.60 -55.88 6.19
C TYR A 13 -3.05 -55.66 5.77
N THR A 14 -3.70 -54.65 6.37
CA THR A 14 -4.94 -54.10 5.84
C THR A 14 -4.72 -53.59 4.41
N ILE A 15 -5.69 -53.84 3.54
CA ILE A 15 -5.78 -53.41 2.13
C ILE A 15 -6.02 -51.89 2.06
N THR A 16 -5.21 -51.09 2.76
CA THR A 16 -5.35 -49.63 2.86
C THR A 16 -4.02 -48.89 2.77
N GLY A 17 -3.04 -49.48 2.10
CA GLY A 17 -1.93 -48.74 1.50
C GLY A 17 -2.02 -48.95 0.00
N SER A 18 -2.78 -48.10 -0.69
CA SER A 18 -3.01 -48.17 -2.14
C SER A 18 -1.65 -48.15 -2.86
N LEU A 19 -1.15 -49.33 -3.20
CA LEU A 19 -0.04 -49.43 -4.15
C LEU A 19 -0.66 -49.00 -5.46
N ASN A 20 -0.24 -47.84 -5.96
CA ASN A 20 -0.59 -47.31 -7.28
C ASN A 20 -0.13 -48.28 -8.40
N LYS A 21 -0.44 -49.58 -8.37
CA LYS A 21 0.05 -50.65 -9.25
C LYS A 21 -1.13 -51.47 -9.74
N ILE A 22 -1.11 -51.80 -11.03
CA ILE A 22 -2.16 -52.62 -11.63
C ILE A 22 -2.02 -54.07 -11.14
N THR A 23 -3.06 -54.58 -10.47
CA THR A 23 -3.16 -56.00 -10.14
C THR A 23 -3.59 -56.77 -11.38
N ILE A 24 -2.77 -57.73 -11.79
CA ILE A 24 -2.96 -58.50 -13.04
C ILE A 24 -3.37 -59.94 -12.80
N GLY A 25 -3.35 -60.41 -11.55
CA GLY A 25 -3.82 -61.74 -11.18
C GLY A 25 -3.60 -62.07 -9.71
N ILE A 26 -4.06 -63.26 -9.31
CA ILE A 26 -3.79 -63.87 -8.00
C ILE A 26 -3.30 -65.28 -8.30
N THR A 27 -2.25 -65.71 -7.62
CA THR A 27 -1.72 -67.08 -7.66
C THR A 27 -1.67 -67.65 -6.25
N GLN A 28 -1.41 -68.95 -6.10
CA GLN A 28 -1.28 -69.61 -4.81
C GLN A 28 0.07 -70.32 -4.76
N ASP A 29 0.81 -70.10 -3.67
CA ASP A 29 2.02 -70.84 -3.39
C ASP A 29 1.67 -72.33 -3.21
N PRO A 30 2.21 -73.24 -4.05
CA PRO A 30 1.86 -74.65 -4.00
C PRO A 30 2.33 -75.35 -2.71
N GLU A 31 3.37 -74.84 -2.04
CA GLU A 31 3.91 -75.37 -0.79
C GLU A 31 3.21 -74.78 0.43
N THR A 32 3.15 -73.45 0.52
CA THR A 32 2.61 -72.79 1.72
C THR A 32 1.10 -72.60 1.70
N LYS A 33 0.44 -72.88 0.56
CA LYS A 33 -1.00 -72.63 0.28
C LYS A 33 -1.42 -71.17 0.44
N ASN A 34 -0.48 -70.25 0.59
CA ASN A 34 -0.75 -68.83 0.71
C ASN A 34 -1.11 -68.24 -0.65
N TYR A 35 -2.16 -67.42 -0.68
CA TYR A 35 -2.50 -66.66 -1.87
C TYR A 35 -1.52 -65.49 -2.02
N MET A 36 -1.05 -65.28 -3.24
CA MET A 36 -0.17 -64.19 -3.63
C MET A 36 -0.83 -63.35 -4.71
N MET A 37 -0.85 -62.04 -4.53
CA MET A 37 -1.30 -61.12 -5.56
C MET A 37 -0.16 -60.86 -6.56
N ILE A 38 -0.46 -60.96 -7.84
CA ILE A 38 0.45 -60.64 -8.95
C ILE A 38 0.16 -59.20 -9.38
N GLN A 39 1.13 -58.33 -9.20
CA GLN A 39 1.04 -56.93 -9.62
C GLN A 39 2.05 -56.63 -10.72
N ASN A 40 1.62 -55.85 -11.72
CA ASN A 40 2.50 -55.29 -12.72
C ASN A 40 3.18 -54.03 -12.16
N ASP A 41 4.30 -53.67 -12.77
CA ASP A 41 5.12 -52.51 -12.43
C ASP A 41 4.53 -51.19 -12.97
N ILE A 42 3.41 -51.27 -13.67
CA ILE A 42 2.71 -50.12 -14.24
C ILE A 42 1.97 -49.39 -13.13
N CYS A 43 2.23 -48.09 -13.05
CA CYS A 43 1.53 -47.24 -12.11
C CYS A 43 0.06 -47.08 -12.51
N GLU A 44 -0.89 -47.41 -11.63
CA GLU A 44 -2.33 -47.34 -11.90
C GLU A 44 -2.77 -45.93 -12.34
N LYS A 45 -2.29 -44.90 -11.64
CA LYS A 45 -2.59 -43.49 -11.96
C LYS A 45 -2.01 -43.01 -13.29
N CYS A 46 -0.88 -43.57 -13.74
CA CYS A 46 -0.10 -43.02 -14.84
C CYS A 46 -0.13 -43.87 -16.10
N ASN A 47 -0.51 -45.14 -15.96
CA ASN A 47 -0.43 -46.16 -17.00
C ASN A 47 0.98 -46.35 -17.60
N PHE A 48 2.04 -46.02 -16.84
CA PHE A 48 3.44 -46.33 -17.14
C PHE A 48 4.25 -46.53 -15.83
N VAL A 49 5.48 -47.04 -15.91
CA VAL A 49 6.38 -47.15 -14.74
C VAL A 49 6.89 -45.75 -14.38
N CYS A 50 6.42 -45.19 -13.26
CA CYS A 50 6.78 -43.84 -12.81
C CYS A 50 7.69 -43.86 -11.57
N SER A 51 8.25 -42.69 -11.22
CA SER A 51 9.06 -42.46 -10.02
C SER A 51 8.53 -43.10 -8.73
N VAL A 52 7.22 -42.99 -8.49
CA VAL A 52 6.58 -43.55 -7.28
C VAL A 52 6.81 -45.06 -7.18
N ILE A 53 6.80 -45.79 -8.30
CA ILE A 53 7.06 -47.24 -8.33
C ILE A 53 8.51 -47.54 -7.91
N HIS A 54 9.46 -46.72 -8.33
CA HIS A 54 10.87 -46.87 -7.98
C HIS A 54 11.14 -46.54 -6.51
N PHE A 55 10.52 -45.47 -5.98
CA PHE A 55 10.59 -45.16 -4.54
C PHE A 55 10.00 -46.29 -3.70
N GLN A 56 8.84 -46.84 -4.12
CA GLN A 56 8.19 -47.95 -3.42
C GLN A 56 9.05 -49.20 -3.31
N ARG A 57 9.88 -49.49 -4.33
CA ARG A 57 10.79 -50.65 -4.31
C ARG A 57 11.94 -50.48 -3.33
N ASN A 58 12.36 -49.24 -3.10
CA ASN A 58 13.56 -48.91 -2.33
C ASN A 58 13.26 -48.31 -0.94
N PHE A 59 12.01 -48.32 -0.46
CA PHE A 59 11.63 -47.71 0.84
C PHE A 59 12.49 -48.17 2.02
N LYS A 60 12.92 -49.44 2.02
CA LYS A 60 13.79 -49.98 3.08
C LYS A 60 15.12 -49.25 3.22
N ASN A 61 15.55 -48.51 2.20
CA ASN A 61 16.84 -47.82 2.16
C ASN A 61 16.74 -46.35 2.65
N TRP A 62 15.55 -45.86 3.00
CA TRP A 62 15.28 -44.45 3.33
C TRP A 62 14.74 -44.25 4.75
N THR A 63 15.14 -45.12 5.69
CA THR A 63 14.64 -45.07 7.06
C THR A 63 15.55 -44.22 7.94
N SER A 64 14.97 -43.24 8.61
CA SER A 64 15.61 -42.46 9.68
C SER A 64 15.61 -43.18 11.02
N GLY A 65 14.81 -44.24 11.15
CA GLY A 65 14.52 -44.88 12.44
C GLY A 65 13.45 -44.14 13.26
N ASN A 66 12.80 -43.12 12.69
CA ASN A 66 11.65 -42.42 13.26
C ASN A 66 10.46 -42.50 12.29
N ASP A 67 9.38 -43.13 12.74
CA ASP A 67 8.20 -43.42 11.91
C ASP A 67 7.53 -42.15 11.35
N ASP A 68 7.58 -41.03 12.07
CA ASP A 68 6.97 -39.77 11.63
C ASP A 68 7.79 -39.10 10.51
N ILE A 69 9.11 -39.08 10.64
CA ILE A 69 10.02 -38.57 9.61
C ILE A 69 9.96 -39.45 8.37
N ASP A 70 9.95 -40.78 8.55
CA ASP A 70 9.86 -41.73 7.45
C ASP A 70 8.53 -41.57 6.72
N ARG A 71 7.43 -41.41 7.46
CA ARG A 71 6.10 -41.10 6.90
C ARG A 71 6.09 -39.78 6.13
N LEU A 72 6.71 -38.72 6.65
CA LEU A 72 6.83 -37.43 5.96
C LEU A 72 7.56 -37.59 4.62
N ILE A 73 8.73 -38.23 4.63
CA ILE A 73 9.53 -38.49 3.43
C ILE A 73 8.72 -39.32 2.43
N HIS A 74 8.07 -40.40 2.89
CA HIS A 74 7.23 -41.26 2.05
C HIS A 74 6.06 -40.51 1.43
N ASN A 75 5.39 -39.63 2.18
CA ASN A 75 4.28 -38.84 1.66
C ASN A 75 4.76 -37.94 0.52
N THR A 76 5.91 -37.27 0.66
CA THR A 76 6.45 -36.44 -0.43
C THR A 76 6.82 -37.26 -1.67
N GLN A 77 7.40 -38.45 -1.50
CA GLN A 77 7.75 -39.36 -2.59
C GLN A 77 6.54 -39.90 -3.36
N GLN A 78 5.36 -39.95 -2.73
CA GLN A 78 4.12 -40.47 -3.34
C GLN A 78 3.32 -39.41 -4.09
N LEU A 79 3.58 -38.11 -3.87
CA LEU A 79 2.83 -37.03 -4.52
C LEU A 79 3.17 -36.89 -6.02
N TYR A 80 4.41 -37.21 -6.40
CA TYR A 80 4.95 -36.84 -7.73
C TYR A 80 5.16 -38.04 -8.64
N HIS A 81 4.27 -38.14 -9.62
CA HIS A 81 4.26 -39.19 -10.63
C HIS A 81 4.90 -38.72 -11.94
N HIS A 82 6.23 -38.73 -12.04
CA HIS A 82 6.94 -38.30 -13.25
C HIS A 82 8.02 -39.31 -13.68
N ARG A 83 8.30 -39.39 -14.98
CA ARG A 83 9.31 -40.29 -15.57
C ARG A 83 10.76 -39.78 -15.52
N TYR A 84 10.99 -38.46 -15.39
CA TYR A 84 12.30 -37.84 -15.69
C TYR A 84 12.66 -36.66 -14.77
N TYR A 85 11.69 -35.86 -14.31
CA TYR A 85 11.95 -34.67 -13.49
C TYR A 85 11.54 -34.89 -12.04
N ILE A 86 12.33 -35.72 -11.34
CA ILE A 86 12.02 -36.16 -9.97
C ILE A 86 12.63 -35.21 -8.95
N HIS A 87 13.77 -34.62 -9.30
CA HIS A 87 14.51 -33.77 -8.38
C HIS A 87 13.69 -32.63 -7.77
N HIS A 88 12.72 -32.02 -8.46
CA HIS A 88 12.09 -30.76 -8.00
C HIS A 88 11.27 -30.84 -6.71
N TYR A 89 10.82 -32.03 -6.26
CA TYR A 89 9.81 -32.07 -5.19
C TYR A 89 9.90 -33.25 -4.22
N THR A 90 10.99 -34.00 -4.22
CA THR A 90 11.10 -35.22 -3.40
C THR A 90 12.09 -35.04 -2.26
N LEU A 91 11.63 -35.32 -1.02
CA LEU A 91 12.52 -35.41 0.12
C LEU A 91 13.18 -36.78 0.19
N GLU A 92 14.42 -36.81 0.66
CA GLU A 92 15.15 -38.03 0.97
C GLU A 92 15.74 -38.01 2.37
N TRP A 93 15.89 -39.20 2.97
CA TRP A 93 16.71 -39.34 4.17
C TRP A 93 18.19 -39.32 3.77
N ILE A 94 18.97 -38.44 4.39
CA ILE A 94 20.40 -38.28 4.09
C ILE A 94 21.18 -38.67 5.34
N PRO A 95 21.90 -39.81 5.33
CA PRO A 95 22.73 -40.19 6.46
C PRO A 95 23.78 -39.13 6.76
N TYR A 96 23.93 -38.74 8.03
CA TYR A 96 24.77 -37.59 8.41
C TYR A 96 26.23 -37.71 7.98
N HIS A 97 26.78 -38.92 7.98
CA HIS A 97 28.15 -39.20 7.53
C HIS A 97 28.39 -38.94 6.02
N ARG A 98 27.34 -38.62 5.25
CA ARG A 98 27.44 -38.18 3.85
C ARG A 98 27.75 -36.69 3.72
N PHE A 99 27.85 -35.97 4.83
CA PHE A 99 28.28 -34.57 4.90
C PHE A 99 29.72 -34.45 5.38
N TYR A 100 30.48 -33.53 4.78
CA TYR A 100 31.85 -33.18 5.18
C TYR A 100 32.06 -31.68 5.09
N ASN A 101 33.16 -31.17 5.67
CA ASN A 101 33.41 -29.73 5.82
C ASN A 101 32.24 -28.98 6.48
N ILE A 102 31.62 -29.61 7.49
CA ILE A 102 30.50 -29.05 8.24
C ILE A 102 31.02 -27.85 9.05
N LYS A 103 30.43 -26.68 8.83
CA LYS A 103 30.76 -25.43 9.53
C LYS A 103 29.49 -24.77 10.03
N CYS A 104 29.44 -24.41 11.31
CA CYS A 104 28.36 -23.57 11.82
C CYS A 104 28.44 -22.20 11.12
N VAL A 105 27.31 -21.75 10.57
CA VAL A 105 27.18 -20.41 9.97
C VAL A 105 26.35 -19.46 10.82
N ALA A 106 25.56 -19.97 11.77
CA ALA A 106 24.82 -19.15 12.73
C ALA A 106 24.29 -19.94 13.94
N LYS A 107 24.47 -19.36 15.13
CA LYS A 107 23.82 -19.70 16.42
C LYS A 107 23.73 -21.20 16.76
N ASP A 108 24.66 -22.04 16.31
CA ASP A 108 24.63 -23.51 16.47
C ASP A 108 23.35 -24.19 15.92
N LYS A 109 22.58 -23.47 15.08
CA LYS A 109 21.32 -23.94 14.49
C LYS A 109 21.43 -24.19 12.99
N ILE A 110 22.37 -23.52 12.31
CA ILE A 110 22.53 -23.61 10.86
C ILE A 110 23.97 -23.96 10.49
N TYR A 111 24.11 -24.97 9.64
CA TYR A 111 25.37 -25.55 9.23
C TYR A 111 25.51 -25.51 7.71
N ARG A 112 26.69 -25.13 7.24
CA ARG A 112 27.11 -25.30 5.84
C ARG A 112 27.92 -26.59 5.75
N ALA A 113 27.60 -27.45 4.80
CA ALA A 113 28.34 -28.68 4.57
C ALA A 113 28.42 -29.01 3.07
N ASN A 114 29.41 -29.82 2.72
CA ASN A 114 29.49 -30.46 1.41
C ASN A 114 28.79 -31.82 1.47
N TRP A 115 27.93 -32.11 0.50
CA TRP A 115 27.22 -33.37 0.39
C TRP A 115 27.89 -34.28 -0.64
N ILE A 116 28.30 -35.49 -0.22
CA ILE A 116 29.06 -36.43 -1.08
C ILE A 116 28.24 -36.92 -2.27
N ASP A 117 26.97 -37.26 -2.05
CA ASP A 117 26.14 -37.92 -3.06
C ASP A 117 25.54 -36.93 -4.06
N GLY A 118 25.23 -35.72 -3.60
CA GLY A 118 24.33 -34.82 -4.32
C GLY A 118 22.89 -35.35 -4.36
N TYR A 119 22.00 -34.59 -4.99
CA TYR A 119 20.57 -34.86 -4.98
C TYR A 119 20.15 -35.89 -6.03
N ILE A 120 19.05 -36.61 -5.75
CA ILE A 120 18.40 -37.52 -6.70
C ILE A 120 17.93 -36.74 -7.93
N ASN A 121 18.49 -37.03 -9.11
CA ASN A 121 18.15 -36.38 -10.38
C ASN A 121 17.01 -37.12 -11.10
N LYS A 122 17.26 -38.37 -11.48
CA LYS A 122 16.33 -39.24 -12.22
C LYS A 122 16.65 -40.71 -11.99
N TRP A 123 15.71 -41.59 -12.33
CA TRP A 123 15.95 -43.02 -12.34
C TRP A 123 16.72 -43.43 -13.60
N ASP A 124 17.74 -44.28 -13.45
CA ASP A 124 18.44 -44.91 -14.57
C ASP A 124 18.01 -46.38 -14.72
N ASP A 125 17.29 -46.66 -15.81
CA ASP A 125 16.82 -48.00 -16.14
C ASP A 125 17.96 -48.99 -16.43
N LYS A 126 19.16 -48.52 -16.82
CA LYS A 126 20.29 -49.42 -17.11
C LYS A 126 20.95 -49.91 -15.83
N SER A 127 21.28 -49.01 -14.90
CA SER A 127 21.88 -49.36 -13.62
C SER A 127 20.87 -49.82 -12.56
N GLN A 128 19.56 -49.65 -12.82
CA GLN A 128 18.49 -49.89 -11.85
C GLN A 128 18.72 -49.13 -10.54
N ASN A 129 19.19 -47.87 -10.66
CA ASN A 129 19.50 -47.02 -9.51
C ASN A 129 19.18 -45.54 -9.80
N TRP A 130 19.17 -44.71 -8.74
CA TRP A 130 18.99 -43.27 -8.84
C TRP A 130 20.27 -42.60 -9.34
N GLU A 131 20.20 -41.91 -10.48
CA GLU A 131 21.24 -41.00 -10.93
C GLU A 131 21.24 -39.77 -10.02
N ARG A 132 22.42 -39.38 -9.52
CA ARG A 132 22.59 -38.22 -8.65
C ARG A 132 23.38 -37.10 -9.32
N LYS A 133 23.09 -35.86 -8.95
CA LYS A 133 23.81 -34.66 -9.41
C LYS A 133 24.41 -33.91 -8.23
N ILE A 134 25.69 -33.59 -8.34
CA ILE A 134 26.45 -32.82 -7.33
C ILE A 134 26.29 -31.31 -7.57
N LYS A 135 26.20 -30.89 -8.84
CA LYS A 135 25.99 -29.48 -9.17
C LYS A 135 24.53 -29.11 -8.89
N ILE A 136 24.32 -28.39 -7.80
CA ILE A 136 23.07 -27.68 -7.53
C ILE A 136 22.88 -26.71 -8.71
N THR A 137 21.81 -26.89 -9.48
CA THR A 137 21.42 -25.99 -10.58
C THR A 137 20.25 -25.10 -10.19
N GLU A 138 19.68 -25.35 -9.02
CA GLU A 138 18.51 -24.67 -8.49
C GLU A 138 18.83 -24.25 -7.06
N SER A 139 18.91 -22.95 -6.87
CA SER A 139 18.97 -22.35 -5.55
C SER A 139 17.62 -22.55 -4.83
N HIS A 140 17.69 -22.68 -3.50
CA HIS A 140 16.53 -22.60 -2.59
C HIS A 140 15.63 -23.83 -2.51
N LYS A 141 16.26 -25.01 -2.61
CA LYS A 141 15.54 -26.27 -2.68
C LYS A 141 15.81 -27.15 -1.46
N VAL A 142 14.75 -27.65 -0.85
CA VAL A 142 14.86 -28.67 0.19
C VAL A 142 15.03 -30.04 -0.46
N TYR A 143 16.11 -30.73 -0.09
CA TYR A 143 16.45 -32.05 -0.62
C TYR A 143 16.11 -33.17 0.34
N GLY A 144 16.14 -32.92 1.65
CA GLY A 144 15.99 -34.01 2.58
C GLY A 144 16.13 -33.63 4.04
N ILE A 145 16.20 -34.67 4.85
CA ILE A 145 16.35 -34.59 6.31
C ILE A 145 17.54 -35.46 6.70
N THR A 146 18.30 -34.99 7.68
CA THR A 146 19.37 -35.74 8.34
C THR A 146 19.20 -35.67 9.85
N GLN A 147 19.95 -36.46 10.61
CA GLN A 147 20.00 -36.37 12.07
C GLN A 147 21.44 -36.30 12.52
N ASP A 148 21.72 -35.31 13.35
CA ASP A 148 23.01 -35.17 14.01
C ASP A 148 23.25 -36.38 14.95
N PRO A 149 24.32 -37.16 14.77
CA PRO A 149 24.57 -38.34 15.58
C PRO A 149 24.92 -38.01 17.03
N GLU A 150 25.44 -36.81 17.32
CA GLU A 150 25.83 -36.36 18.66
C GLU A 150 24.64 -35.78 19.40
N THR A 151 23.95 -34.81 18.78
CA THR A 151 22.84 -34.10 19.45
C THR A 151 21.49 -34.79 19.31
N LYS A 152 21.37 -35.75 18.38
CA LYS A 152 20.10 -36.41 17.97
C LYS A 152 19.07 -35.48 17.35
N ASN A 153 19.44 -34.22 17.07
CA ASN A 153 18.56 -33.26 16.42
C ASN A 153 18.40 -33.59 14.93
N TYR A 154 17.16 -33.52 14.44
CA TYR A 154 16.87 -33.58 13.01
C TYR A 154 17.16 -32.23 12.35
N MET A 155 17.77 -32.27 11.17
CA MET A 155 18.13 -31.09 10.39
C MET A 155 17.58 -31.22 8.97
N MET A 156 17.04 -30.12 8.47
CA MET A 156 16.60 -30.02 7.08
C MET A 156 17.78 -29.64 6.19
N VAL A 157 17.89 -30.32 5.05
CA VAL A 157 18.98 -30.14 4.08
C VAL A 157 18.44 -29.40 2.87
N PHE A 158 18.98 -28.21 2.59
CA PHE A 158 18.54 -27.38 1.46
C PHE A 158 19.71 -26.68 0.77
N SER A 159 19.57 -26.37 -0.53
CA SER A 159 20.51 -25.52 -1.25
C SER A 159 20.20 -24.05 -1.02
N CYS A 160 21.26 -23.26 -0.93
CA CYS A 160 21.17 -21.82 -1.10
C CYS A 160 22.38 -21.36 -1.91
N GLU A 161 22.17 -20.86 -3.12
CA GLU A 161 23.25 -20.28 -3.92
C GLU A 161 23.33 -18.79 -3.66
N MET A 162 24.35 -18.38 -2.89
CA MET A 162 24.86 -17.03 -2.94
C MET A 162 26.36 -17.08 -2.80
N ASP A 163 27.07 -16.26 -3.57
CA ASP A 163 28.53 -16.10 -3.59
C ASP A 163 29.08 -15.76 -2.20
N ASN A 164 29.24 -16.78 -1.35
CA ASN A 164 29.67 -16.69 0.04
C ASN A 164 28.86 -15.75 0.97
N LYS A 165 27.66 -15.31 0.56
CA LYS A 165 26.74 -14.56 1.43
C LYS A 165 25.65 -15.45 2.00
N ILE A 166 25.26 -15.23 3.25
CA ILE A 166 24.10 -15.90 3.84
C ILE A 166 22.84 -15.28 3.24
N CYS A 167 21.87 -16.11 2.89
CA CYS A 167 20.61 -15.69 2.28
C CYS A 167 19.61 -15.20 3.33
N ASN A 168 18.80 -14.19 3.02
CA ASN A 168 17.78 -13.66 3.93
C ASN A 168 16.80 -14.73 4.43
N ALA A 169 16.41 -15.69 3.58
CA ALA A 169 15.61 -16.85 4.00
C ALA A 169 16.22 -17.64 5.17
N ILE A 170 17.55 -17.73 5.24
CA ILE A 170 18.27 -18.39 6.34
C ILE A 170 18.10 -17.59 7.64
N HIS A 171 18.16 -16.26 7.57
CA HIS A 171 17.94 -15.39 8.74
C HIS A 171 16.49 -15.42 9.23
N PHE A 172 15.51 -15.55 8.32
CA PHE A 172 14.12 -15.78 8.70
C PHE A 172 13.93 -17.13 9.41
N LEU A 173 14.56 -18.20 8.90
CA LEU A 173 14.52 -19.52 9.54
C LEU A 173 15.11 -19.52 10.96
N GLN A 174 16.14 -18.71 11.22
CA GLN A 174 16.74 -18.60 12.55
C GLN A 174 15.80 -18.00 13.59
N ASN A 175 14.90 -17.12 13.16
CA ASN A 175 14.02 -16.30 13.99
C ASN A 175 12.54 -16.65 13.74
N ILE A 176 12.24 -17.91 13.42
CA ILE A 176 10.88 -18.34 13.06
C ILE A 176 9.86 -18.09 14.17
N GLU A 177 10.33 -18.11 15.43
CA GLU A 177 9.53 -17.85 16.63
C GLU A 177 9.09 -16.37 16.73
N ASP A 178 9.84 -15.45 16.13
CA ASP A 178 9.52 -14.00 16.17
C ASP A 178 8.34 -13.63 15.25
N TRP A 179 7.94 -14.53 14.34
CA TRP A 179 6.94 -14.27 13.31
C TRP A 179 5.61 -15.01 13.52
N THR A 180 5.34 -15.52 14.72
CA THR A 180 4.11 -16.27 14.98
C THR A 180 2.91 -15.37 15.29
N SER A 181 1.82 -15.63 14.58
CA SER A 181 0.49 -15.07 14.83
C SER A 181 -0.31 -15.88 15.87
N GLY A 182 0.18 -17.06 16.24
CA GLY A 182 -0.60 -18.07 16.96
C GLY A 182 -1.55 -18.88 16.07
N ASN A 183 -1.64 -18.58 14.77
CA ASN A 183 -2.39 -19.36 13.78
C ASN A 183 -1.42 -20.01 12.78
N SER A 184 -1.41 -21.35 12.74
CA SER A 184 -0.44 -22.09 11.92
C SER A 184 -0.57 -21.87 10.42
N ASP A 185 -1.76 -21.52 9.92
CA ASP A 185 -1.97 -21.32 8.48
C ASP A 185 -1.50 -19.93 8.03
N ILE A 186 -1.72 -18.90 8.86
CA ILE A 186 -1.13 -17.57 8.66
C ILE A 186 0.39 -17.63 8.77
N ASP A 187 0.92 -18.33 9.79
CA ASP A 187 2.35 -18.47 10.00
C ASP A 187 3.02 -19.14 8.79
N LYS A 188 2.45 -20.23 8.27
CA LYS A 188 2.94 -20.89 7.04
C LYS A 188 2.87 -19.97 5.82
N PHE A 189 1.84 -19.16 5.70
CA PHE A 189 1.69 -18.22 4.59
C PHE A 189 2.78 -17.13 4.62
N ILE A 190 3.00 -16.53 5.79
CA ILE A 190 4.06 -15.54 6.04
C ILE A 190 5.42 -16.18 5.78
N GLN A 191 5.70 -17.34 6.36
CA GLN A 191 6.95 -18.09 6.17
C GLN A 191 7.21 -18.42 4.70
N GLY A 192 6.18 -18.79 3.93
CA GLY A 192 6.32 -19.04 2.50
C GLY A 192 6.87 -17.83 1.74
N SER A 193 6.43 -16.62 2.09
CA SER A 193 6.96 -15.38 1.49
C SER A 193 8.40 -15.09 1.92
N GLN A 194 8.72 -15.29 3.21
CA GLN A 194 10.04 -15.08 3.80
C GLN A 194 11.08 -16.06 3.22
N LEU A 195 10.69 -17.32 3.05
CA LEU A 195 11.52 -18.35 2.43
C LEU A 195 11.77 -18.09 0.96
N SER A 196 10.93 -17.30 0.29
CA SER A 196 11.12 -16.87 -1.10
C SER A 196 11.96 -15.59 -1.22
N ALA A 197 12.17 -14.87 -0.11
CA ALA A 197 12.81 -13.57 -0.08
C ALA A 197 14.33 -13.70 0.11
N HIS A 198 15.04 -14.19 -0.92
CA HIS A 198 16.45 -14.56 -0.80
C HIS A 198 17.40 -13.36 -0.78
N VAL A 199 17.35 -12.54 -1.84
CA VAL A 199 18.18 -11.34 -1.99
C VAL A 199 17.38 -10.10 -1.58
N ASN A 200 16.15 -10.01 -2.06
CA ASN A 200 15.28 -8.89 -1.79
C ASN A 200 14.30 -9.23 -0.66
N VAL A 201 14.54 -8.65 0.51
CA VAL A 201 13.68 -8.80 1.69
C VAL A 201 12.36 -8.04 1.56
N GLU A 202 12.24 -7.10 0.62
CA GLU A 202 11.05 -6.27 0.48
C GLU A 202 9.78 -7.04 0.10
N LYS A 203 9.92 -8.28 -0.38
CA LYS A 203 8.78 -9.17 -0.69
C LYS A 203 8.42 -10.11 0.45
N ALA A 204 9.20 -10.13 1.53
CA ALA A 204 8.90 -10.92 2.71
C ALA A 204 7.75 -10.27 3.47
N LEU A 205 6.71 -11.05 3.77
CA LEU A 205 5.66 -10.63 4.69
C LEU A 205 6.14 -10.74 6.13
N GLU A 206 5.65 -9.84 6.95
CA GLU A 206 5.87 -9.80 8.38
C GLU A 206 4.58 -10.14 9.12
N TRP A 207 4.68 -10.87 10.23
CA TRP A 207 3.66 -10.77 11.26
C TRP A 207 3.89 -9.48 12.03
N ILE A 208 2.88 -8.62 12.08
CA ILE A 208 2.96 -7.31 12.73
C ILE A 208 2.07 -7.36 13.97
N PRO A 209 2.65 -7.44 15.18
CA PRO A 209 1.87 -7.41 16.40
C PRO A 209 1.02 -6.14 16.47
N TYR A 210 -0.28 -6.29 16.73
CA TYR A 210 -1.22 -5.17 16.67
C TYR A 210 -0.87 -4.03 17.64
N ASN A 211 -0.23 -4.35 18.77
CA ASN A 211 0.26 -3.36 19.74
C ASN A 211 1.44 -2.50 19.24
N LYS A 212 2.02 -2.80 18.09
CA LYS A 212 3.02 -1.95 17.40
C LYS A 212 2.37 -0.91 16.49
N LEU A 213 1.04 -0.95 16.34
CA LEU A 213 0.25 -0.01 15.59
C LEU A 213 -0.45 0.95 16.55
N TYR A 214 -0.36 2.26 16.29
CA TYR A 214 -0.99 3.29 17.10
C TYR A 214 -1.61 4.39 16.23
N ASN A 215 -2.37 5.31 16.85
CA ASN A 215 -3.15 6.33 16.14
C ASN A 215 -4.06 5.76 15.05
N ILE A 216 -4.63 4.57 15.30
CA ILE A 216 -5.49 3.87 14.34
C ILE A 216 -6.77 4.69 14.11
N LYS A 217 -7.03 5.07 12.86
CA LYS A 217 -8.21 5.85 12.45
C LYS A 217 -8.91 5.17 11.29
N HIS A 218 -10.23 5.01 11.42
CA HIS A 218 -11.08 4.46 10.37
C HIS A 218 -11.37 5.50 9.26
N ILE A 219 -11.30 5.11 7.99
CA ILE A 219 -11.46 6.00 6.82
C ILE A 219 -12.66 5.61 5.96
N ILE A 220 -12.88 4.32 5.67
CA ILE A 220 -13.89 3.86 4.70
C ILE A 220 -14.76 2.76 5.31
N VAL A 221 -16.06 3.04 5.44
CA VAL A 221 -17.07 2.11 5.99
C VAL A 221 -17.33 0.89 5.10
N LYS A 222 -17.19 1.01 3.77
CA LYS A 222 -17.51 -0.06 2.81
C LYS A 222 -16.39 -1.09 2.56
N GLY A 223 -15.28 -1.01 3.27
CA GLY A 223 -14.15 -1.95 3.13
C GLY A 223 -13.21 -1.96 4.33
N GLU A 224 -13.71 -1.55 5.51
CA GLU A 224 -12.96 -1.49 6.78
C GLU A 224 -11.47 -1.12 6.60
N VAL A 225 -11.26 0.09 6.09
CA VAL A 225 -9.92 0.64 5.85
C VAL A 225 -9.56 1.61 6.96
N TYR A 226 -8.38 1.40 7.55
CA TYR A 226 -7.83 2.22 8.62
C TYR A 226 -6.45 2.75 8.21
N ILE A 227 -6.03 3.87 8.80
CA ILE A 227 -4.63 4.30 8.82
C ILE A 227 -4.07 4.15 10.21
N ALA A 228 -2.78 3.84 10.31
CA ALA A 228 -2.06 3.71 11.56
C ALA A 228 -0.61 4.18 11.41
N ASN A 229 0.03 4.44 12.55
CA ASN A 229 1.48 4.54 12.66
C ASN A 229 2.04 3.19 13.12
N TRP A 230 3.09 2.71 12.47
CA TRP A 230 3.81 1.49 12.82
C TRP A 230 5.16 1.85 13.44
N VAL A 231 5.32 1.59 14.74
CA VAL A 231 6.50 2.00 15.53
C VAL A 231 7.79 1.43 14.94
N ASP A 232 7.79 0.14 14.60
CA ASP A 232 9.00 -0.57 14.22
C ASP A 232 9.45 -0.26 12.78
N GLY A 233 8.64 0.42 11.96
CA GLY A 233 8.94 0.58 10.52
C GLY A 233 8.97 -0.78 9.78
N CYS A 234 9.49 -0.85 8.55
CA CYS A 234 9.59 -2.13 7.80
C CYS A 234 11.01 -2.72 7.80
N ILE A 235 11.17 -4.02 7.50
CA ILE A 235 12.51 -4.63 7.37
C ILE A 235 13.32 -3.95 6.25
N ASP A 236 14.60 -3.70 6.55
CA ASP A 236 15.57 -3.17 5.60
C ASP A 236 16.64 -4.20 5.20
N GLU A 237 17.49 -4.60 6.14
CA GLU A 237 18.57 -5.57 5.92
C GLU A 237 18.90 -6.34 7.20
N TRP A 238 19.64 -7.44 7.05
CA TRP A 238 20.13 -8.22 8.18
C TRP A 238 21.43 -7.64 8.74
N ASP A 239 21.51 -7.48 10.06
CA ASP A 239 22.75 -7.11 10.74
C ASP A 239 23.51 -8.36 11.20
N ASP A 240 24.55 -8.74 10.46
CA ASP A 240 25.39 -9.90 10.80
C ASP A 240 26.09 -9.79 12.15
N LYS A 241 26.37 -8.58 12.64
CA LYS A 241 27.08 -8.39 13.92
C LYS A 241 26.14 -8.61 15.09
N ASN A 242 24.94 -8.03 15.01
CA ASN A 242 23.96 -8.05 16.08
C ASN A 242 22.97 -9.22 15.96
N GLN A 243 22.94 -9.88 14.80
CA GLN A 243 22.03 -10.99 14.49
C GLN A 243 20.55 -10.60 14.65
N ILE A 244 20.20 -9.41 14.12
CA ILE A 244 18.85 -8.84 14.14
C ILE A 244 18.52 -8.22 12.78
N TRP A 245 17.24 -8.11 12.46
CA TRP A 245 16.77 -7.35 11.30
C TRP A 245 16.82 -5.84 11.60
N LYS A 246 17.55 -5.09 10.78
CA LYS A 246 17.46 -3.62 10.79
C LYS A 246 16.11 -3.18 10.25
N ARG A 247 15.63 -2.07 10.80
CA ARG A 247 14.37 -1.45 10.44
C ARG A 247 14.62 -0.14 9.70
N LYS A 248 13.78 0.16 8.72
CA LYS A 248 13.69 1.48 8.07
C LYS A 248 12.34 2.11 8.32
N ASP A 249 12.30 3.45 8.25
CA ASP A 249 11.09 4.25 8.39
C ASP A 249 10.37 4.02 9.73
N LEU A 250 11.06 4.26 10.86
CA LEU A 250 10.42 4.23 12.18
C LEU A 250 9.21 5.18 12.20
N ASP A 251 8.16 4.80 12.93
CA ASP A 251 6.88 5.51 12.98
C ASP A 251 6.19 5.69 11.61
N MET A 252 6.46 4.78 10.67
CA MET A 252 5.89 4.72 9.33
C MET A 252 4.36 4.75 9.35
N PHE A 253 3.78 5.52 8.44
CA PHE A 253 2.34 5.47 8.17
C PHE A 253 1.99 4.27 7.29
N VAL A 254 1.00 3.50 7.72
CA VAL A 254 0.50 2.32 7.04
C VAL A 254 -1.02 2.37 6.92
N ILE A 255 -1.54 1.68 5.91
CA ILE A 255 -2.97 1.38 5.80
C ILE A 255 -3.20 -0.04 6.31
N LEU A 256 -4.25 -0.21 7.10
CA LEU A 256 -4.77 -1.50 7.53
C LEU A 256 -6.07 -1.74 6.76
N GLU A 257 -6.13 -2.81 5.99
CA GLU A 257 -7.33 -3.15 5.21
C GLU A 257 -7.84 -4.52 5.65
N SER A 258 -9.08 -4.56 6.13
CA SER A 258 -9.80 -5.80 6.40
C SER A 258 -10.49 -6.27 5.13
N LEU A 259 -10.24 -7.53 4.76
CA LEU A 259 -10.77 -8.11 3.53
C LEU A 259 -12.11 -8.84 3.73
N ASN A 260 -12.79 -8.65 4.88
CA ASN A 260 -14.11 -9.22 5.21
C ASN A 260 -14.26 -10.72 4.83
N ASN A 261 -13.45 -11.57 5.45
CA ASN A 261 -13.41 -13.00 5.13
C ASN A 261 -14.08 -13.84 6.20
N SER A 262 -14.76 -14.91 5.79
CA SER A 262 -15.43 -15.83 6.73
C SER A 262 -14.46 -16.86 7.33
N SER A 263 -13.29 -17.04 6.71
CA SER A 263 -12.25 -17.96 7.17
C SER A 263 -10.83 -17.48 6.88
N VAL A 264 -9.85 -18.05 7.59
CA VAL A 264 -8.40 -17.81 7.38
C VAL A 264 -7.96 -18.20 5.96
N LEU A 265 -8.51 -19.28 5.42
CA LEU A 265 -8.15 -19.76 4.08
C LEU A 265 -8.63 -18.79 2.99
N GLU A 266 -9.85 -18.28 3.11
CA GLU A 266 -10.38 -17.23 2.22
C GLU A 266 -9.52 -15.98 2.31
N PHE A 267 -9.20 -15.52 3.53
CA PHE A 267 -8.31 -14.38 3.73
C PHE A 267 -6.97 -14.56 3.02
N ILE A 268 -6.27 -15.69 3.22
CA ILE A 268 -4.99 -15.96 2.55
C ILE A 268 -5.12 -15.93 1.02
N ASN A 269 -6.20 -16.47 0.47
CA ASN A 269 -6.43 -16.47 -0.97
C ASN A 269 -6.67 -15.05 -1.51
N GLU A 270 -7.46 -14.24 -0.81
CA GLU A 270 -7.69 -12.84 -1.16
C GLU A 270 -6.38 -12.03 -1.08
N VAL A 271 -5.56 -12.23 -0.04
CA VAL A 271 -4.25 -11.56 0.06
C VAL A 271 -3.34 -11.95 -1.11
N LYS A 272 -3.33 -13.22 -1.54
CA LYS A 272 -2.59 -13.65 -2.74
C LYS A 272 -3.08 -12.95 -4.01
N LEU A 273 -4.40 -12.86 -4.20
CA LEU A 273 -4.99 -12.17 -5.34
C LEU A 273 -4.64 -10.67 -5.33
N TYR A 274 -4.72 -10.05 -4.16
CA TYR A 274 -4.36 -8.66 -3.92
C TYR A 274 -2.90 -8.37 -4.27
N MET A 275 -1.96 -9.18 -3.74
CA MET A 275 -0.53 -9.05 -4.05
C MET A 275 -0.23 -9.23 -5.55
N ASN A 276 -0.94 -10.11 -6.25
CA ASN A 276 -0.79 -10.28 -7.70
C ASN A 276 -1.31 -9.07 -8.49
N LYS A 277 -2.37 -8.42 -8.00
CA LYS A 277 -3.01 -7.27 -8.67
C LYS A 277 -2.19 -5.98 -8.57
N ILE A 278 -1.51 -5.75 -7.45
CA ILE A 278 -0.93 -4.43 -7.12
C ILE A 278 0.57 -4.33 -7.45
N THR A 279 1.03 -5.08 -8.44
CA THR A 279 2.44 -5.34 -8.76
C THR A 279 3.30 -4.11 -9.16
N ALA A 280 2.81 -2.88 -9.09
CA ALA A 280 3.59 -1.66 -9.40
C ALA A 280 3.51 -0.50 -8.39
N SER A 281 2.56 -0.47 -7.44
CA SER A 281 2.37 0.70 -6.56
C SER A 281 2.35 0.41 -5.06
N HIS A 282 1.50 -0.49 -4.58
CA HIS A 282 1.41 -0.76 -3.14
C HIS A 282 2.26 -1.94 -2.71
N LYS A 283 3.03 -1.71 -1.65
CA LYS A 283 3.84 -2.71 -0.97
C LYS A 283 3.03 -3.27 0.18
N VAL A 284 2.83 -4.59 0.19
CA VAL A 284 2.28 -5.31 1.34
C VAL A 284 3.44 -5.65 2.27
N TYR A 285 3.42 -5.09 3.48
CA TYR A 285 4.44 -5.35 4.49
C TYR A 285 4.16 -6.63 5.26
N GLY A 286 2.88 -6.92 5.52
CA GLY A 286 2.56 -8.00 6.42
C GLY A 286 1.09 -8.14 6.75
N ILE A 287 0.84 -8.92 7.79
CA ILE A 287 -0.48 -9.22 8.33
C ILE A 287 -0.48 -8.87 9.82
N THR A 288 -1.59 -8.32 10.28
CA THR A 288 -1.88 -8.12 11.69
C THR A 288 -3.25 -8.69 12.04
N GLN A 289 -3.59 -8.78 13.32
CA GLN A 289 -4.93 -9.19 13.77
C GLN A 289 -5.43 -8.21 14.83
N ASN A 290 -6.65 -7.71 14.63
CA ASN A 290 -7.33 -6.92 15.64
C ASN A 290 -7.60 -7.80 16.88
N PRO A 291 -7.08 -7.47 18.07
CA PRO A 291 -7.28 -8.29 19.26
C PRO A 291 -8.73 -8.31 19.74
N ASP A 292 -9.52 -7.29 19.41
CA ASP A 292 -10.92 -7.16 19.85
C ASP A 292 -11.87 -7.91 18.91
N THR A 293 -11.76 -7.66 17.60
CA THR A 293 -12.66 -8.28 16.60
C THR A 293 -12.18 -9.65 16.13
N LYS A 294 -10.88 -9.96 16.33
CA LYS A 294 -10.17 -11.14 15.79
C LYS A 294 -10.01 -11.16 14.28
N ASP A 295 -10.32 -10.05 13.60
CA ASP A 295 -10.16 -9.94 12.16
C ASP A 295 -8.69 -9.76 11.79
N TYR A 296 -8.26 -10.50 10.77
CA TYR A 296 -6.96 -10.31 10.14
C TYR A 296 -7.04 -9.14 9.16
N MET A 297 -5.99 -8.32 9.16
CA MET A 297 -5.85 -7.18 8.27
C MET A 297 -4.50 -7.23 7.58
N ILE A 298 -4.48 -6.80 6.31
CA ILE A 298 -3.22 -6.57 5.61
C ILE A 298 -2.65 -5.21 6.00
N VAL A 299 -1.33 -5.13 6.12
CA VAL A 299 -0.61 -3.89 6.38
C VAL A 299 0.12 -3.48 5.11
N ILE A 300 -0.25 -2.34 4.55
CA ILE A 300 0.26 -1.85 3.26
C ILE A 300 0.81 -0.42 3.38
N ASN A 301 1.66 -0.02 2.44
CA ASN A 301 2.18 1.36 2.40
C ASN A 301 1.09 2.41 2.18
N ASP A 302 1.17 3.52 2.92
CA ASP A 302 0.26 4.65 2.79
C ASP A 302 0.73 5.61 1.69
N ILE A 303 0.52 5.20 0.42
CA ILE A 303 0.79 6.01 -0.76
C ILE A 303 -0.49 6.25 -1.57
N CYS A 304 -0.47 7.24 -2.47
CA CYS A 304 -1.62 7.50 -3.32
C CYS A 304 -1.60 6.60 -4.56
N GLU A 305 -2.68 5.84 -4.81
CA GLU A 305 -2.85 5.01 -6.02
C GLU A 305 -2.63 5.77 -7.32
N LYS A 306 -3.19 6.98 -7.43
CA LYS A 306 -3.09 7.80 -8.64
C LYS A 306 -1.67 8.32 -8.87
N CYS A 307 -0.97 8.66 -7.79
CA CYS A 307 0.27 9.42 -7.84
C CYS A 307 1.50 8.51 -7.66
N ASN A 308 1.36 7.32 -7.08
CA ASN A 308 2.42 6.36 -6.75
C ASN A 308 3.53 6.92 -5.82
N PHE A 309 3.19 7.94 -5.03
CA PHE A 309 4.04 8.52 -3.99
C PHE A 309 3.15 9.17 -2.91
N ILE A 310 3.77 9.70 -1.86
CA ILE A 310 3.09 10.48 -0.81
C ILE A 310 2.71 11.85 -1.37
N CYS A 311 1.47 11.99 -1.84
CA CYS A 311 0.94 13.26 -2.34
C CYS A 311 0.22 14.06 -1.24
N SER A 312 -0.34 15.22 -1.62
CA SER A 312 -1.04 16.11 -0.67
C SER A 312 -2.23 15.42 0.00
N ILE A 313 -3.01 14.60 -0.70
CA ILE A 313 -4.14 13.84 -0.12
C ILE A 313 -3.66 12.98 1.05
N ILE A 314 -2.56 12.25 0.88
CA ILE A 314 -1.98 11.40 1.92
C ILE A 314 -1.55 12.25 3.12
N ARG A 315 -0.86 13.37 2.86
CA ARG A 315 -0.42 14.27 3.92
C ARG A 315 -1.58 14.94 4.68
N PHE A 316 -2.67 15.31 4.00
CA PHE A 316 -3.89 15.83 4.63
C PHE A 316 -4.58 14.77 5.49
N ARG A 317 -4.72 13.55 4.96
CA ARG A 317 -5.28 12.40 5.68
C ARG A 317 -4.51 12.11 6.99
N ARG A 318 -3.19 12.29 7.00
CA ARG A 318 -2.36 12.16 8.21
C ARG A 318 -2.62 13.27 9.24
N ASN A 319 -2.90 14.49 8.78
CA ASN A 319 -2.94 15.72 9.60
C ASN A 319 -4.35 16.25 9.95
N THR A 320 -5.34 15.38 10.13
CA THR A 320 -6.75 15.79 10.33
C THR A 320 -7.05 16.61 11.59
N LYS A 321 -6.17 16.62 12.61
CA LYS A 321 -6.45 17.26 13.90
C LYS A 321 -6.24 18.79 13.93
N ASN A 322 -5.66 19.39 12.88
CA ASN A 322 -5.21 20.79 12.92
C ASN A 322 -6.17 21.80 12.26
N TRP A 323 -7.30 21.36 11.69
CA TRP A 323 -8.10 22.17 10.77
C TRP A 323 -9.58 22.25 11.15
N THR A 324 -9.89 22.42 12.44
CA THR A 324 -11.29 22.54 12.89
C THR A 324 -11.70 23.99 13.10
N SER A 325 -12.83 24.33 12.48
CA SER A 325 -13.59 25.57 12.69
C SER A 325 -14.54 25.50 13.87
N GLY A 326 -14.76 24.30 14.43
CA GLY A 326 -15.86 24.01 15.34
C GLY A 326 -17.20 23.78 14.65
N SER A 327 -17.29 23.95 13.33
CA SER A 327 -18.47 23.65 12.51
C SER A 327 -18.25 22.39 11.66
N ILE A 328 -18.97 21.32 11.99
CA ILE A 328 -18.84 20.02 11.30
C ILE A 328 -19.04 20.12 9.79
N ASN A 329 -19.92 21.02 9.33
CA ASN A 329 -20.22 21.18 7.92
C ASN A 329 -19.10 21.93 7.18
N ILE A 330 -18.47 22.93 7.82
CA ILE A 330 -17.32 23.65 7.25
C ILE A 330 -16.09 22.76 7.25
N ASP A 331 -15.85 22.05 8.35
CA ASP A 331 -14.74 21.11 8.47
C ASP A 331 -14.84 20.02 7.40
N LYS A 332 -16.04 19.45 7.20
CA LYS A 332 -16.30 18.49 6.13
C LYS A 332 -16.07 19.10 4.75
N PHE A 333 -16.56 20.32 4.49
CA PHE A 333 -16.34 20.98 3.20
C PHE A 333 -14.85 21.20 2.90
N ILE A 334 -14.10 21.69 3.89
CA ILE A 334 -12.64 21.87 3.79
C ILE A 334 -11.97 20.51 3.53
N GLN A 335 -12.31 19.48 4.30
CA GLN A 335 -11.77 18.13 4.12
C GLN A 335 -12.07 17.55 2.73
N ASP A 336 -13.28 17.74 2.21
CA ASP A 336 -13.67 17.31 0.87
C ASP A 336 -12.78 17.96 -0.20
N THR A 337 -12.41 19.25 -0.03
CA THR A 337 -11.47 19.90 -0.95
C THR A 337 -10.04 19.35 -0.83
N GLN A 338 -9.57 19.07 0.39
CA GLN A 338 -8.24 18.52 0.67
C GLN A 338 -8.05 17.10 0.10
N LEU A 339 -9.14 16.32 0.00
CA LEU A 339 -9.13 14.95 -0.50
C LEU A 339 -9.49 14.86 -2.00
N SER A 340 -9.72 16.00 -2.68
CA SER A 340 -10.17 16.04 -4.07
C SER A 340 -9.05 15.94 -5.12
N ASP A 341 -7.82 16.35 -4.80
CA ASP A 341 -6.70 16.41 -5.76
C ASP A 341 -5.33 16.15 -5.10
N CYS A 342 -4.38 15.57 -5.85
CA CYS A 342 -3.01 15.32 -5.37
C CYS A 342 -2.21 16.64 -5.17
N TYR A 343 -2.64 17.75 -5.78
CA TYR A 343 -2.00 19.07 -5.67
C TYR A 343 -2.54 19.87 -4.48
N ALA A 344 -1.65 20.38 -3.64
CA ALA A 344 -2.01 21.18 -2.47
C ALA A 344 -2.70 22.51 -2.84
N SER A 345 -2.43 23.05 -4.03
CA SER A 345 -2.94 24.36 -4.50
C SER A 345 -4.47 24.45 -4.61
N ASN A 346 -5.17 23.31 -4.64
CA ASN A 346 -6.63 23.24 -4.71
C ASN A 346 -7.30 22.98 -3.35
N ALA A 347 -6.51 22.64 -2.34
CA ALA A 347 -7.00 22.35 -1.00
C ALA A 347 -7.27 23.64 -0.23
N LEU A 348 -8.41 23.69 0.47
CA LEU A 348 -8.70 24.79 1.38
C LEU A 348 -8.13 24.52 2.76
N GLU A 349 -7.83 25.61 3.46
CA GLU A 349 -7.41 25.61 4.86
C GLU A 349 -8.46 26.26 5.76
N TRP A 350 -8.61 25.75 6.97
CA TRP A 350 -9.18 26.55 8.04
C TRP A 350 -8.10 27.50 8.56
N ILE A 351 -8.38 28.80 8.51
CA ILE A 351 -7.47 29.85 8.96
C ILE A 351 -8.04 30.40 10.27
N PRO A 352 -7.41 30.11 11.42
CA PRO A 352 -7.77 30.76 12.67
C PRO A 352 -7.70 32.28 12.53
N TYR A 353 -8.79 32.98 12.85
CA TYR A 353 -8.89 34.43 12.65
C TYR A 353 -7.82 35.23 13.39
N ASN A 354 -7.34 34.72 14.54
CA ASN A 354 -6.23 35.31 15.30
C ASN A 354 -4.85 35.22 14.59
N ARG A 355 -4.73 34.47 13.49
CA ARG A 355 -3.53 34.51 12.62
C ARG A 355 -3.58 35.65 11.61
N LEU A 356 -4.69 36.39 11.53
CA LEU A 356 -4.85 37.57 10.70
C LEU A 356 -4.64 38.83 11.55
N TYR A 357 -3.83 39.76 11.07
CA TYR A 357 -3.54 41.03 11.74
C TYR A 357 -3.48 42.19 10.75
N ASN A 358 -3.49 43.42 11.26
CA ASN A 358 -3.65 44.63 10.45
C ASN A 358 -4.87 44.55 9.52
N ILE A 359 -5.97 43.99 10.02
CA ILE A 359 -7.21 43.83 9.26
C ILE A 359 -7.79 45.22 9.02
N LYS A 360 -7.96 45.60 7.75
CA LYS A 360 -8.58 46.88 7.37
C LYS A 360 -9.78 46.62 6.49
N HIS A 361 -10.90 47.25 6.84
CA HIS A 361 -12.07 47.30 5.97
C HIS A 361 -11.74 48.14 4.74
N ILE A 362 -12.01 47.59 3.57
CA ILE A 362 -11.77 48.26 2.29
C ILE A 362 -13.07 48.92 1.85
N ILE A 363 -14.08 48.11 1.52
CA ILE A 363 -15.38 48.55 0.99
C ILE A 363 -16.48 47.50 1.20
N MET A 364 -17.72 47.93 0.93
CA MET A 364 -18.86 47.06 0.67
C MET A 364 -19.01 46.85 -0.85
N SER A 365 -18.85 45.60 -1.32
CA SER A 365 -19.06 45.21 -2.72
C SER A 365 -20.37 44.44 -2.83
N GLY A 366 -21.40 45.06 -3.40
CA GLY A 366 -22.75 44.51 -3.34
C GLY A 366 -23.24 44.37 -1.89
N SER A 367 -23.60 43.15 -1.50
CA SER A 367 -23.99 42.81 -0.12
C SER A 367 -22.82 42.27 0.74
N ASN A 368 -21.60 42.23 0.19
CA ASN A 368 -20.45 41.59 0.82
C ASN A 368 -19.43 42.62 1.32
N GLU A 369 -18.86 42.37 2.49
CA GLU A 369 -17.81 43.22 3.05
C GLU A 369 -16.42 42.69 2.67
N VAL A 370 -15.53 43.58 2.25
CA VAL A 370 -14.18 43.24 1.80
C VAL A 370 -13.14 43.83 2.75
N TYR A 371 -12.16 43.02 3.13
CA TYR A 371 -11.06 43.42 4.01
C TYR A 371 -9.70 43.01 3.43
N GLU A 372 -8.64 43.74 3.77
CA GLU A 372 -7.25 43.30 3.62
C GLU A 372 -6.68 42.91 4.97
N ALA A 373 -5.76 41.94 4.99
CA ALA A 373 -5.07 41.53 6.20
C ALA A 373 -3.68 40.95 5.91
N ASN A 374 -2.84 40.91 6.93
CA ASN A 374 -1.63 40.10 6.94
C ASN A 374 -1.91 38.77 7.65
N TRP A 375 -1.48 37.66 7.05
CA TRP A 375 -1.64 36.31 7.57
C TRP A 375 -0.30 35.74 8.06
N ILE A 376 -0.25 35.41 9.35
CA ILE A 376 0.90 34.78 9.99
C ILE A 376 1.03 33.32 9.54
N GLY A 377 2.20 32.96 9.02
CA GLY A 377 2.57 31.60 8.64
C GLY A 377 2.15 31.16 7.23
N GLY A 378 1.37 31.98 6.52
CA GLY A 378 1.03 31.77 5.11
C GLY A 378 0.25 30.50 4.81
N CYS A 379 0.09 30.20 3.52
CA CYS A 379 -0.58 29.01 3.01
C CYS A 379 0.32 27.77 3.00
N ILE A 380 -0.30 26.59 2.88
CA ILE A 380 0.38 25.33 2.64
C ILE A 380 1.02 25.37 1.25
N ASP A 381 2.34 25.53 1.22
CA ASP A 381 3.17 25.38 0.03
C ASP A 381 4.15 24.22 0.21
N GLU A 382 4.01 23.18 -0.63
CA GLU A 382 4.86 21.97 -0.69
C GLU A 382 5.12 21.20 0.63
N TRP A 383 4.40 21.53 1.71
CA TRP A 383 4.56 21.00 3.07
C TRP A 383 5.94 21.25 3.72
N ASN A 384 6.77 22.07 3.08
CA ASN A 384 7.93 22.68 3.69
C ASN A 384 7.51 24.07 4.12
N TYR A 385 7.13 24.24 5.38
CA TYR A 385 6.65 25.51 5.93
C TYR A 385 7.60 26.66 5.60
N ARG A 386 7.29 27.40 4.54
CA ARG A 386 7.82 28.75 4.38
C ARG A 386 6.97 29.60 5.30
N ASN A 387 7.46 29.84 6.52
CA ASN A 387 6.94 30.88 7.41
C ASN A 387 7.11 32.25 6.71
N GLN A 388 6.22 32.55 5.79
CA GLN A 388 6.15 33.83 5.11
C GLN A 388 4.83 34.46 5.50
N ASN A 389 4.91 35.60 6.18
CA ASN A 389 3.74 36.43 6.37
C ASN A 389 3.20 36.80 4.99
N MET A 390 1.92 36.54 4.76
CA MET A 390 1.28 36.77 3.46
C MET A 390 0.28 37.91 3.57
N PHE A 391 0.22 38.75 2.54
CA PHE A 391 -0.87 39.70 2.38
C PHE A 391 -2.05 38.98 1.70
N VAL A 392 -3.26 39.13 2.26
CA VAL A 392 -4.47 38.43 1.80
C VAL A 392 -5.67 39.37 1.75
N ILE A 393 -6.62 39.03 0.86
CA ILE A 393 -7.94 39.64 0.82
C ILE A 393 -8.93 38.69 1.48
N LEU A 394 -9.83 39.24 2.29
CA LEU A 394 -10.91 38.55 2.96
C LEU A 394 -12.22 39.08 2.41
N ILE A 395 -13.11 38.19 1.98
CA ILE A 395 -14.48 38.57 1.58
C ILE A 395 -15.47 37.87 2.50
N CYS A 396 -16.23 38.69 3.21
CA CYS A 396 -17.31 38.27 4.09
C CYS A 396 -18.56 38.02 3.25
N LEU A 397 -19.00 36.77 3.22
CA LEU A 397 -20.22 36.37 2.52
C LEU A 397 -21.36 36.41 3.54
N ASN A 398 -22.03 37.56 3.62
CA ASN A 398 -23.18 37.76 4.50
C ASN A 398 -24.47 37.47 3.72
N ASN A 399 -25.35 36.68 4.33
CA ASN A 399 -26.77 36.50 3.99
C ASN A 399 -27.15 35.34 3.06
N SER A 400 -26.94 34.10 3.48
CA SER A 400 -27.83 33.02 3.03
C SER A 400 -28.13 31.96 4.09
N LYS A 401 -29.29 31.29 3.95
CA LYS A 401 -29.66 30.10 4.73
C LYS A 401 -28.68 28.93 4.52
N ASN A 402 -27.78 29.02 3.53
CA ASN A 402 -26.85 27.96 3.16
C ASN A 402 -25.45 28.52 2.80
N VAL A 403 -24.74 28.94 3.84
CA VAL A 403 -23.39 29.53 3.80
C VAL A 403 -22.40 28.71 2.95
N ILE A 404 -22.52 27.38 2.94
CA ILE A 404 -21.59 26.51 2.22
C ILE A 404 -21.75 26.64 0.72
N ASP A 405 -22.98 26.65 0.20
CA ASP A 405 -23.21 26.72 -1.24
C ASP A 405 -22.84 28.10 -1.79
N GLU A 406 -23.00 29.15 -0.99
CA GLU A 406 -22.53 30.49 -1.29
C GLU A 406 -21.00 30.56 -1.34
N ILE A 407 -20.31 30.05 -0.31
CA ILE A 407 -18.84 29.95 -0.30
C ILE A 407 -18.37 29.15 -1.52
N LYS A 408 -18.97 28.00 -1.82
CA LYS A 408 -18.61 27.17 -2.98
C LYS A 408 -18.76 27.92 -4.29
N SER A 409 -19.91 28.55 -4.51
CA SER A 409 -20.21 29.33 -5.71
C SER A 409 -19.18 30.46 -5.91
N PHE A 410 -18.86 31.16 -4.83
CA PHE A 410 -17.88 32.24 -4.83
C PHE A 410 -16.45 31.74 -5.12
N ILE A 411 -16.00 30.71 -4.42
CA ILE A 411 -14.69 30.09 -4.61
C ILE A 411 -14.51 29.63 -6.06
N ASN A 412 -15.54 29.02 -6.66
CA ASN A 412 -15.48 28.57 -8.06
C ASN A 412 -15.27 29.73 -9.04
N LYS A 413 -15.86 30.90 -8.78
CA LYS A 413 -15.65 32.11 -9.60
C LYS A 413 -14.24 32.67 -9.43
N ILE A 414 -13.78 32.82 -8.20
CA ILE A 414 -12.48 33.45 -7.91
C ILE A 414 -11.30 32.58 -8.34
N ARG A 415 -11.41 31.25 -8.23
CA ARG A 415 -10.30 30.32 -8.56
C ARG A 415 -9.78 30.45 -9.98
N ALA A 416 -10.57 30.99 -10.92
CA ALA A 416 -10.14 31.30 -12.28
C ALA A 416 -9.03 32.37 -12.33
N PHE A 417 -8.99 33.26 -11.34
CA PHE A 417 -8.18 34.47 -11.37
C PHE A 417 -7.19 34.55 -10.20
N HIS A 418 -7.58 34.09 -9.01
CA HIS A 418 -6.78 34.20 -7.79
C HIS A 418 -6.62 32.85 -7.09
N GLU A 419 -5.53 32.72 -6.33
CA GLU A 419 -5.32 31.61 -5.41
C GLU A 419 -6.21 31.78 -4.19
N VAL A 420 -7.07 30.79 -3.94
CA VAL A 420 -7.94 30.76 -2.77
C VAL A 420 -7.29 29.84 -1.75
N TYR A 421 -6.96 30.39 -0.58
CA TYR A 421 -6.23 29.66 0.45
C TYR A 421 -7.14 28.95 1.42
N GLY A 422 -8.27 29.56 1.78
CA GLY A 422 -9.08 28.99 2.84
C GLY A 422 -10.26 29.81 3.28
N ILE A 423 -10.74 29.45 4.46
CA ILE A 423 -11.89 30.05 5.11
C ILE A 423 -11.48 30.42 6.53
N THR A 424 -11.92 31.60 6.98
CA THR A 424 -11.84 32.03 8.37
C THR A 424 -13.24 32.42 8.87
N GLN A 425 -13.40 32.60 10.18
CA GLN A 425 -14.61 33.18 10.76
C GLN A 425 -14.25 34.36 11.66
N ASN A 426 -14.92 35.49 11.48
CA ASN A 426 -14.77 36.64 12.37
C ASN A 426 -15.12 36.23 13.80
N THR A 427 -14.25 36.52 14.77
CA THR A 427 -14.49 36.15 16.16
C THR A 427 -15.65 36.92 16.79
N GLU A 428 -15.92 38.14 16.34
CA GLU A 428 -16.96 39.05 16.83
C GLU A 428 -18.28 38.84 16.10
N THR A 429 -18.29 38.95 14.76
CA THR A 429 -19.53 38.87 13.96
C THR A 429 -19.99 37.44 13.68
N LYS A 430 -19.11 36.45 13.87
CA LYS A 430 -19.33 35.03 13.50
C LYS A 430 -19.55 34.77 12.01
N ASN A 431 -19.33 35.77 11.16
CA ASN A 431 -19.44 35.61 9.72
C ASN A 431 -18.21 34.88 9.15
N TYR A 432 -18.45 34.01 8.19
CA TYR A 432 -17.38 33.33 7.46
C TYR A 432 -16.83 34.22 6.36
N MET A 433 -15.52 34.17 6.18
CA MET A 433 -14.83 34.90 5.12
C MET A 433 -13.96 33.97 4.30
N VAL A 434 -13.97 34.17 2.99
CA VAL A 434 -13.06 33.49 2.07
C VAL A 434 -11.75 34.27 1.99
N VAL A 435 -10.62 33.56 2.13
CA VAL A 435 -9.27 34.14 2.13
C VAL A 435 -8.56 33.79 0.84
N PHE A 436 -8.08 34.79 0.10
CA PHE A 436 -7.43 34.60 -1.20
C PHE A 436 -6.35 35.65 -1.47
N ASN A 437 -5.52 35.38 -2.48
CA ASN A 437 -4.41 36.23 -2.91
C ASN A 437 -4.91 37.49 -3.63
N ASN A 438 -4.21 38.62 -3.46
CA ASN A 438 -4.44 39.86 -4.22
C ASN A 438 -3.75 39.86 -5.60
N LYS A 439 -2.97 38.83 -5.92
CA LYS A 439 -2.31 38.68 -7.22
C LYS A 439 -3.07 37.75 -8.16
N TYR A 440 -3.04 38.10 -9.44
CA TYR A 440 -3.58 37.30 -10.52
C TYR A 440 -2.67 36.09 -10.81
N LYS A 441 -3.26 34.89 -10.82
CA LYS A 441 -2.56 33.61 -10.95
C LYS A 441 -1.59 33.55 -12.14
N GLN A 442 -2.00 34.03 -13.32
CA GLN A 442 -1.20 33.86 -14.54
C GLN A 442 0.02 34.78 -14.59
N TYR A 443 -0.08 35.97 -14.01
CA TYR A 443 0.91 37.03 -14.20
C TYR A 443 1.66 37.37 -12.92
N ASN A 444 1.26 36.84 -11.76
CA ASN A 444 1.83 37.16 -10.44
C ASN A 444 1.91 38.68 -10.18
N HIS A 445 0.96 39.42 -10.74
CA HIS A 445 0.79 40.86 -10.61
C HIS A 445 -0.63 41.16 -10.09
N ILE A 446 -0.82 42.32 -9.47
CA ILE A 446 -2.14 42.80 -9.06
C ILE A 446 -2.92 43.14 -10.34
N CYS A 447 -4.07 42.52 -10.55
CA CYS A 447 -4.94 42.82 -11.71
C CYS A 447 -5.74 44.11 -11.49
N ASN A 448 -6.34 44.63 -12.57
CA ASN A 448 -7.17 45.83 -12.51
C ASN A 448 -8.25 45.73 -11.42
N ALA A 449 -8.95 44.60 -11.31
CA ALA A 449 -9.95 44.36 -10.28
C ALA A 449 -9.40 44.54 -8.85
N MET A 450 -8.19 44.06 -8.57
CA MET A 450 -7.57 44.21 -7.25
C MET A 450 -7.03 45.63 -7.02
N HIS A 451 -6.57 46.31 -8.07
CA HIS A 451 -6.22 47.72 -8.03
C HIS A 451 -7.46 48.59 -7.73
N PHE A 452 -8.58 48.35 -8.41
CA PHE A 452 -9.85 49.03 -8.14
C PHE A 452 -10.36 48.73 -6.73
N LEU A 453 -10.25 47.46 -6.31
CA LEU A 453 -10.59 47.04 -4.96
C LEU A 453 -9.90 47.90 -3.89
N GLN A 454 -8.62 48.19 -4.06
CA GLN A 454 -7.85 49.02 -3.14
C GLN A 454 -8.14 50.53 -3.25
N ASN A 455 -8.83 51.00 -4.31
CA ASN A 455 -8.96 52.42 -4.65
C ASN A 455 -10.41 52.90 -4.91
N PHE A 456 -11.42 52.12 -4.53
CA PHE A 456 -12.82 52.47 -4.81
C PHE A 456 -13.28 53.82 -4.26
N GLY A 457 -12.71 54.27 -3.14
CA GLY A 457 -13.01 55.60 -2.58
C GLY A 457 -12.74 56.76 -3.54
N ASN A 458 -11.97 56.54 -4.61
CA ASN A 458 -11.64 57.54 -5.63
C ASN A 458 -12.71 57.64 -6.74
N TRP A 459 -13.67 56.70 -6.80
CA TRP A 459 -14.59 56.53 -7.93
C TRP A 459 -16.05 56.40 -7.46
N THR A 460 -16.46 57.25 -6.51
CA THR A 460 -17.83 57.29 -5.98
C THR A 460 -18.66 58.39 -6.63
N SER A 461 -19.89 58.05 -6.98
CA SER A 461 -20.96 58.95 -7.42
C SER A 461 -21.70 59.62 -6.28
N GLY A 462 -21.56 59.10 -5.04
CA GLY A 462 -22.38 59.46 -3.88
C GLY A 462 -23.73 58.73 -3.82
N ASP A 463 -24.07 57.92 -4.83
CA ASP A 463 -25.24 57.05 -4.86
C ASP A 463 -24.80 55.58 -4.73
N SER A 464 -25.35 54.88 -3.73
CA SER A 464 -24.93 53.52 -3.41
C SER A 464 -25.25 52.50 -4.50
N ASP A 465 -26.32 52.69 -5.26
CA ASP A 465 -26.75 51.74 -6.29
C ASP A 465 -25.87 51.88 -7.53
N ILE A 466 -25.55 53.12 -7.91
CA ILE A 466 -24.63 53.43 -9.01
C ILE A 466 -23.21 52.97 -8.66
N ASP A 467 -22.75 53.27 -7.46
CA ASP A 467 -21.43 52.86 -6.99
C ASP A 467 -21.29 51.34 -6.99
N ASN A 468 -22.32 50.63 -6.53
CA ASN A 468 -22.33 49.17 -6.59
C ASN A 468 -22.27 48.65 -8.03
N PHE A 469 -22.98 49.26 -8.98
CA PHE A 469 -22.92 48.87 -10.39
C PHE A 469 -21.52 49.08 -11.00
N ILE A 470 -20.89 50.23 -10.74
CA ILE A 470 -19.54 50.55 -11.20
C ILE A 470 -18.52 49.59 -10.57
N GLN A 471 -18.62 49.36 -9.26
CA GLN A 471 -17.74 48.43 -8.54
C GLN A 471 -17.87 47.00 -9.06
N ASN A 472 -19.08 46.53 -9.37
CA ASN A 472 -19.27 45.20 -9.98
C ASN A 472 -18.57 45.09 -11.34
N SER A 473 -18.63 46.15 -12.16
CA SER A 473 -17.87 46.20 -13.41
C SER A 473 -16.35 46.18 -13.16
N GLN A 474 -15.87 46.98 -12.21
CA GLN A 474 -14.45 47.06 -11.82
C GLN A 474 -13.90 45.74 -11.29
N LEU A 475 -14.66 45.03 -10.46
CA LEU A 475 -14.26 43.72 -9.93
C LEU A 475 -14.30 42.60 -10.97
N SER A 476 -15.06 42.78 -12.05
CA SER A 476 -15.08 41.83 -13.16
C SER A 476 -13.88 41.97 -14.10
N ASP A 477 -13.14 43.08 -14.02
CA ASP A 477 -12.01 43.35 -14.89
C ASP A 477 -10.70 42.80 -14.32
N HIS A 478 -10.41 41.53 -14.61
CA HIS A 478 -9.15 40.91 -14.23
C HIS A 478 -8.03 41.07 -15.28
N SER A 479 -8.23 41.91 -16.30
CA SER A 479 -7.21 42.22 -17.29
C SER A 479 -6.06 43.02 -16.67
N TYR A 480 -4.89 42.92 -17.31
CA TYR A 480 -3.72 43.74 -16.99
C TYR A 480 -3.43 44.79 -18.06
N TYR A 481 -3.65 44.46 -19.34
CA TYR A 481 -3.24 45.30 -20.47
C TYR A 481 -4.33 46.25 -20.98
N LYS A 482 -5.58 46.02 -20.58
CA LYS A 482 -6.74 46.80 -21.03
C LYS A 482 -7.74 46.91 -19.89
N CYS A 483 -8.09 48.14 -19.52
CA CYS A 483 -9.19 48.38 -18.59
C CYS A 483 -10.51 48.42 -19.37
N ASN A 484 -11.43 47.51 -19.07
CA ASN A 484 -12.80 47.56 -19.56
C ASN A 484 -13.80 47.87 -18.44
N ALA A 485 -13.29 48.15 -17.23
CA ALA A 485 -14.10 48.54 -16.11
C ALA A 485 -14.76 49.91 -16.32
N LEU A 486 -15.97 50.07 -15.81
CA LEU A 486 -16.61 51.37 -15.68
C LEU A 486 -15.90 52.19 -14.59
N GLU A 487 -15.92 53.50 -14.75
CA GLU A 487 -15.43 54.44 -13.74
C GLU A 487 -16.41 55.60 -13.60
N TRP A 488 -16.51 56.16 -12.39
CA TRP A 488 -17.29 57.37 -12.18
C TRP A 488 -16.53 58.59 -12.68
N ILE A 489 -17.12 59.31 -13.64
CA ILE A 489 -16.57 60.57 -14.14
C ILE A 489 -17.43 61.72 -13.64
N PRO A 490 -16.94 62.54 -12.71
CA PRO A 490 -17.63 63.74 -12.27
C PRO A 490 -17.96 64.66 -13.46
N TYR A 491 -19.19 65.16 -13.52
CA TYR A 491 -19.67 65.98 -14.65
C TYR A 491 -18.76 67.18 -14.96
N ASN A 492 -18.17 67.79 -13.93
CA ASN A 492 -17.26 68.92 -14.06
C ASN A 492 -15.91 68.58 -14.73
N LYS A 493 -15.59 67.30 -14.93
CA LYS A 493 -14.43 66.85 -15.73
C LYS A 493 -14.75 66.68 -17.22
N LEU A 494 -16.01 66.81 -17.63
CA LEU A 494 -16.40 66.70 -19.03
C LEU A 494 -16.21 68.06 -19.74
N HIS A 495 -15.60 68.03 -20.94
CA HIS A 495 -15.42 69.22 -21.76
C HIS A 495 -16.06 69.05 -23.14
N LYS A 496 -16.51 70.18 -23.71
CA LYS A 496 -17.18 70.25 -25.04
C LYS A 496 -18.40 69.33 -25.14
N ILE A 497 -19.37 69.53 -24.25
CA ILE A 497 -20.65 68.81 -24.26
C ILE A 497 -21.45 69.31 -25.47
N ALA A 498 -21.61 68.44 -26.47
CA ALA A 498 -22.47 68.69 -27.62
C ALA A 498 -23.71 67.81 -27.51
N GLU A 499 -24.88 68.44 -27.61
CA GLU A 499 -26.18 67.78 -27.60
C GLU A 499 -26.40 67.13 -28.97
N VAL A 500 -26.57 65.81 -28.99
CA VAL A 500 -26.81 65.05 -30.22
C VAL A 500 -28.22 64.49 -30.16
N ASN A 501 -29.07 65.01 -31.04
CA ASN A 501 -30.40 64.46 -31.28
C ASN A 501 -30.27 63.11 -31.99
N ILE A 502 -30.21 62.03 -31.22
CA ILE A 502 -30.29 60.67 -31.75
C ILE A 502 -31.78 60.36 -31.87
N ALA A 503 -32.25 60.23 -33.12
CA ALA A 503 -33.65 59.97 -33.40
C ALA A 503 -34.12 58.70 -32.65
N ASN A 504 -35.09 58.92 -31.76
CA ASN A 504 -35.83 57.97 -30.94
C ASN A 504 -35.08 57.39 -29.71
N TRP A 505 -35.37 58.05 -28.57
CA TRP A 505 -35.48 57.57 -27.18
C TRP A 505 -34.39 57.90 -26.15
N ILE A 506 -33.29 58.59 -26.47
CA ILE A 506 -32.38 59.16 -25.45
C ILE A 506 -31.72 60.43 -26.02
N ASP A 507 -31.79 61.56 -25.31
CA ASP A 507 -30.91 62.72 -25.57
C ASP A 507 -29.47 62.28 -25.30
N GLY A 508 -28.68 62.10 -26.36
CA GLY A 508 -27.30 61.65 -26.28
C GLY A 508 -26.34 62.84 -26.24
N TYR A 509 -25.39 62.83 -25.31
CA TYR A 509 -24.31 63.82 -25.26
C TYR A 509 -22.98 63.17 -25.67
N ILE A 510 -22.26 63.79 -26.61
CA ILE A 510 -20.87 63.44 -26.92
C ILE A 510 -19.96 64.34 -26.12
N TYR A 511 -18.91 63.77 -25.52
CA TYR A 511 -17.93 64.51 -24.72
C TYR A 511 -16.51 64.02 -24.99
N ILE A 512 -15.55 64.89 -24.71
CA ILE A 512 -14.11 64.61 -24.70
C ILE A 512 -13.65 64.84 -23.25
N TRP A 513 -12.91 63.88 -22.68
CA TRP A 513 -12.25 64.05 -21.38
C TRP A 513 -10.73 64.00 -21.57
N ASP A 514 -9.98 64.65 -20.67
CA ASP A 514 -8.52 64.57 -20.63
C ASP A 514 -8.08 63.28 -19.90
N ASN A 515 -7.15 62.53 -20.51
CA ASN A 515 -6.57 61.30 -19.94
C ASN A 515 -5.78 61.55 -18.66
#